data_AF-A0A956DG93-F1
#
_entry.id   AF-A0A956DG93-F1
#
_cell.length_a   1.000
_cell.length_b   1.000
_cell.length_c   1.000
_cell.angle_alpha   90.00
_cell.angle_beta   90.00
_cell.angle_gamma   90.00
#
_symmetry.space_group_name_H-M   'P 1'
#
loop_
_entity.id
_entity.type
_entity.pdbx_description
1 polymer ?
#
loop_
_entity_poly.entity_id
_entity_poly.type
_entity_poly.pdbx_seq_one_letter_code
_entity_poly.pdbx_strand_id
1 'polypeptide(L)'
;MPSEPSTRLHAFVATEARVGVILRRGPTRHVRLIRWDLSNDTFEPGQWLLGRIYEDRCGLSPDGRLFVYFAGKHGTKLGTFTALCRPPFFTALALWPDGSTWGGGGFFETRRSVVLRYGALPHELNGGVGIPADFEVTNAQEFRARRGAGDLRETHLWSQESAGGKGRFLPHGEVGAGEMRLRFEPPWVDRRACPHDAGLALRRRTIGMFEVNGPSSVREWELVRDRPGGEKVEPLGRLDWTDWDTDGSLLFAQDGVLFRRRDETTRELADFRADRFSRIPPTAEAKRWP
;
A
#
# COMPACT_ATOMS: atom_id res chain seq x y z
N MET A 1 14.50 -28.26 -2.85
CA MET A 1 14.72 -27.53 -1.57
C MET A 1 13.52 -26.63 -1.35
N PRO A 2 12.92 -26.54 -0.15
CA PRO A 2 11.88 -25.55 0.09
C PRO A 2 12.49 -24.17 -0.18
N SER A 3 11.88 -23.40 -1.09
CA SER A 3 12.32 -22.04 -1.38
C SER A 3 12.19 -21.20 -0.10
N GLU A 4 13.19 -20.36 0.17
CA GLU A 4 13.07 -19.40 1.26
C GLU A 4 11.79 -18.57 1.08
N PRO A 5 11.04 -18.31 2.17
CA PRO A 5 9.82 -17.53 2.08
C PRO A 5 10.12 -16.14 1.52
N SER A 6 9.51 -15.82 0.37
CA SER A 6 9.63 -14.52 -0.30
C SER A 6 9.27 -13.39 0.66
N THR A 7 10.21 -12.46 0.85
CA THR A 7 9.98 -11.18 1.52
C THR A 7 9.53 -10.18 0.47
N ARG A 8 8.46 -9.45 0.74
CA ARG A 8 7.92 -8.42 -0.15
C ARG A 8 7.72 -7.13 0.60
N LEU A 9 8.01 -6.01 -0.06
CA LEU A 9 7.81 -4.69 0.51
C LEU A 9 6.69 -3.96 -0.22
N HIS A 10 5.87 -3.25 0.53
CA HIS A 10 4.99 -2.22 -0.02
C HIS A 10 5.15 -0.98 0.83
N ALA A 11 5.30 0.18 0.21
CA ALA A 11 5.54 1.41 0.96
C ALA A 11 4.52 2.50 0.63
N PHE A 12 4.45 3.48 1.53
CA PHE A 12 3.64 4.69 1.40
C PHE A 12 4.54 5.87 1.72
N VAL A 13 4.50 6.91 0.90
CA VAL A 13 5.25 8.16 1.12
C VAL A 13 4.25 9.26 1.46
N ALA A 14 4.54 9.99 2.53
CA ALA A 14 3.72 11.10 2.98
C ALA A 14 3.85 12.28 2.01
N THR A 15 2.73 12.95 1.70
CA THR A 15 2.72 14.01 0.68
C THR A 15 3.23 15.36 1.18
N GLU A 16 3.28 15.57 2.50
CA GLU A 16 3.64 16.84 3.14
C GLU A 16 4.79 16.68 4.16
N ALA A 17 5.46 15.52 4.18
CA ALA A 17 6.59 15.25 5.06
C ALA A 17 7.57 14.25 4.42
N ARG A 18 8.86 14.31 4.79
CA ARG A 18 9.90 13.34 4.41
C ARG A 18 9.78 12.03 5.20
N VAL A 19 8.56 11.47 5.27
CA VAL A 19 8.23 10.28 6.04
C VAL A 19 7.58 9.25 5.14
N GLY A 20 8.05 8.02 5.25
CA GLY A 20 7.48 6.86 4.60
C GLY A 20 7.16 5.76 5.60
N VAL A 21 6.34 4.83 5.18
CA VAL A 21 6.01 3.63 5.95
C VAL A 21 6.11 2.42 5.03
N ILE A 22 6.84 1.40 5.47
CA ILE A 22 7.05 0.15 4.75
C ILE A 22 6.29 -0.97 5.47
N LEU A 23 5.47 -1.68 4.72
CA LEU A 23 4.93 -2.98 5.05
C LEU A 23 5.89 -4.04 4.53
N ARG A 24 6.63 -4.67 5.44
CA ARG A 24 7.47 -5.83 5.12
C ARG A 24 6.69 -7.10 5.41
N ARG A 25 6.33 -7.85 4.37
CA ARG A 25 5.58 -9.11 4.48
C ARG A 25 6.48 -10.31 4.18
N GLY A 26 6.41 -11.34 5.00
CA GLY A 26 7.14 -12.59 4.76
C GLY A 26 7.57 -13.27 6.07
N PRO A 27 7.31 -14.57 6.31
CA PRO A 27 6.40 -15.44 5.56
C PRO A 27 4.96 -14.89 5.54
N THR A 28 4.09 -15.35 4.64
CA THR A 28 2.79 -14.75 4.22
C THR A 28 1.92 -14.03 5.26
N ARG A 29 1.92 -14.48 6.52
CA ARG A 29 1.12 -13.93 7.64
C ARG A 29 1.91 -13.09 8.67
N HIS A 30 3.17 -12.77 8.38
CA HIS A 30 4.01 -11.93 9.21
C HIS A 30 4.23 -10.62 8.48
N VAL A 31 3.65 -9.54 9.01
CA VAL A 31 3.82 -8.20 8.46
C VAL A 31 4.47 -7.32 9.52
N ARG A 32 5.57 -6.68 9.17
CA ARG A 32 6.23 -5.66 10.00
C ARG A 32 5.89 -4.29 9.46
N LEU A 33 5.57 -3.35 10.35
CA LEU A 33 5.48 -1.94 10.03
C LEU A 33 6.82 -1.28 10.34
N ILE A 34 7.38 -0.57 9.37
CA ILE A 34 8.68 0.10 9.49
C ILE A 34 8.48 1.55 9.09
N ARG A 35 8.94 2.48 9.92
CA ARG A 35 8.96 3.91 9.58
C ARG A 35 10.25 4.18 8.82
N TRP A 36 10.15 4.99 7.77
CA TRP A 36 11.27 5.40 6.94
C TRP A 36 11.38 6.92 6.97
N ASP A 37 12.54 7.42 7.37
CA ASP A 37 12.90 8.82 7.20
C ASP A 37 13.55 8.99 5.82
N LEU A 38 12.85 9.65 4.90
CA LEU A 38 13.34 9.83 3.54
C LEU A 38 14.48 10.85 3.47
N SER A 39 14.67 11.71 4.48
CA SER A 39 15.71 12.75 4.46
C SER A 39 17.13 12.18 4.50
N ASN A 40 17.31 11.03 5.15
CA ASN A 40 18.60 10.38 5.35
C ASN A 40 18.57 8.86 5.11
N ASP A 41 17.43 8.32 4.65
CA ASP A 41 17.19 6.90 4.45
C ASP A 41 17.45 6.03 5.68
N THR A 42 17.04 6.53 6.85
CA THR A 42 17.04 5.74 8.08
C THR A 42 15.71 5.02 8.27
N PHE A 43 15.77 3.82 8.84
CA PHE A 43 14.62 2.94 9.02
C PHE A 43 14.45 2.64 10.50
N GLU A 44 13.26 2.90 11.03
CA GLU A 44 12.86 2.56 12.40
C GLU A 44 11.91 1.35 12.36
N PRO A 45 12.41 0.15 12.69
CA PRO A 45 11.62 -1.06 12.58
C PRO A 45 10.68 -1.22 13.77
N GLY A 46 9.37 -1.30 13.53
CA GLY A 46 8.37 -1.38 14.60
C GLY A 46 7.62 -2.69 14.66
N GLN A 47 6.33 -2.59 15.01
CA GLN A 47 5.51 -3.71 15.46
C GLN A 47 5.22 -4.73 14.36
N TRP A 48 5.17 -5.99 14.76
CA TRP A 48 4.70 -7.08 13.92
C TRP A 48 3.20 -7.34 14.12
N LEU A 49 2.51 -7.58 13.02
CA LEU A 49 1.16 -8.12 12.98
C LEU A 49 1.19 -9.56 12.44
N LEU A 50 0.61 -10.48 13.20
CA LEU A 50 0.33 -11.85 12.78
C LEU A 50 -1.06 -11.89 12.13
N GLY A 51 -1.09 -11.86 10.80
CA GLY A 51 -2.30 -11.76 9.99
C GLY A 51 -1.99 -11.32 8.55
N ARG A 52 -3.05 -11.01 7.79
CA ARG A 52 -2.93 -10.41 6.46
C ARG A 52 -3.08 -8.90 6.60
N ILE A 53 -2.23 -8.14 5.92
CA ILE A 53 -2.52 -6.75 5.54
C ILE A 53 -2.85 -6.73 4.06
N TYR A 54 -3.89 -6.00 3.65
CA TYR A 54 -4.24 -5.78 2.25
C TYR A 54 -3.63 -4.45 1.82
N GLU A 55 -2.45 -4.51 1.22
CA GLU A 55 -1.57 -3.35 1.02
C GLU A 55 -2.27 -2.24 0.21
N ASP A 56 -2.94 -2.60 -0.90
CA ASP A 56 -3.66 -1.65 -1.77
C ASP A 56 -4.89 -0.97 -1.11
N ARG A 57 -5.22 -1.34 0.13
CA ARG A 57 -6.34 -0.78 0.91
C ARG A 57 -5.85 0.11 2.06
N CYS A 58 -4.54 0.27 2.23
CA CYS A 58 -3.94 1.05 3.30
C CYS A 58 -3.54 2.45 2.81
N GLY A 59 -3.26 3.38 3.73
CA GLY A 59 -2.82 4.72 3.39
C GLY A 59 -2.10 5.43 4.54
N LEU A 60 -1.22 6.36 4.18
CA LEU A 60 -0.45 7.18 5.12
C LEU A 60 -1.01 8.61 5.13
N SER A 61 -1.10 9.23 6.30
CA SER A 61 -1.54 10.62 6.42
C SER A 61 -0.56 11.56 5.72
N PRO A 62 -1.00 12.75 5.26
CA PRO A 62 -0.13 13.70 4.56
C PRO A 62 1.15 14.06 5.32
N ASP A 63 1.10 14.08 6.66
CA ASP A 63 2.23 14.37 7.55
C ASP A 63 3.00 13.12 8.04
N GLY A 64 2.58 11.93 7.63
CA GLY A 64 3.21 10.66 7.98
C GLY A 64 3.02 10.22 9.44
N ARG A 65 2.11 10.84 10.20
CA ARG A 65 1.90 10.55 11.63
C ARG A 65 0.85 9.47 11.90
N LEU A 66 -0.08 9.26 10.98
CA LEU A 66 -1.13 8.25 11.08
C LEU A 66 -1.14 7.34 9.87
N PHE A 67 -1.45 6.08 10.08
CA PHE A 67 -1.57 5.08 9.04
C PHE A 67 -2.91 4.36 9.19
N VAL A 68 -3.67 4.30 8.09
CA VAL A 68 -4.89 3.50 7.99
C VAL A 68 -4.54 2.19 7.31
N TYR A 69 -4.96 1.07 7.89
CA TYR A 69 -4.69 -0.24 7.32
C TYR A 69 -5.90 -1.16 7.38
N PHE A 70 -6.02 -2.02 6.37
CA PHE A 70 -7.00 -3.10 6.32
C PHE A 70 -6.33 -4.42 6.61
N ALA A 71 -6.83 -5.14 7.60
CA ALA A 71 -6.24 -6.38 8.08
C ALA A 71 -7.23 -7.54 8.08
N GLY A 72 -6.72 -8.74 7.79
CA GLY A 72 -7.41 -10.01 7.95
C GLY A 72 -6.81 -10.81 9.10
N LYS A 73 -7.62 -11.08 10.13
CA LYS A 73 -7.31 -11.95 11.26
C LYS A 73 -8.34 -13.09 11.33
N HIS A 74 -8.43 -13.83 10.22
CA HIS A 74 -9.39 -14.93 10.02
C HIS A 74 -9.30 -15.97 11.14
N GLY A 75 -10.45 -16.54 11.52
CA GLY A 75 -10.56 -17.46 12.66
C GLY A 75 -10.61 -16.78 14.03
N THR A 76 -10.60 -15.44 14.09
CA THR A 76 -10.86 -14.67 15.31
C THR A 76 -12.19 -13.91 15.19
N LYS A 77 -12.74 -13.44 16.31
CA LYS A 77 -13.97 -12.61 16.34
C LYS A 77 -13.88 -11.34 15.49
N LEU A 78 -12.67 -10.84 15.22
CA LEU A 78 -12.48 -9.67 14.38
C LEU A 78 -12.69 -9.98 12.90
N GLY A 79 -12.42 -11.20 12.44
CA GLY A 79 -12.48 -11.56 11.02
C GLY A 79 -11.54 -10.70 10.16
N THR A 80 -12.06 -9.58 9.67
CA THR A 80 -11.34 -8.50 8.99
C THR A 80 -11.70 -7.17 9.63
N PHE A 81 -10.78 -6.19 9.60
CA PHE A 81 -11.02 -4.88 10.20
C PHE A 81 -10.18 -3.80 9.53
N THR A 82 -10.68 -2.57 9.57
CA THR A 82 -9.90 -1.37 9.28
C THR A 82 -9.45 -0.75 10.60
N ALA A 83 -8.24 -0.23 10.68
CA ALA A 83 -7.75 0.45 11.87
C ALA A 83 -6.83 1.62 11.54
N LEU A 84 -6.77 2.58 12.46
CA LEU A 84 -5.80 3.67 12.46
C LEU A 84 -4.72 3.40 13.49
N CYS A 85 -3.47 3.72 13.18
CA CYS A 85 -2.36 3.61 14.12
C CYS A 85 -1.31 4.70 13.90
N ARG A 86 -0.39 4.87 14.86
CA ARG A 86 0.86 5.62 14.66
C ARG A 86 1.95 4.68 14.13
N PRO A 87 2.55 4.94 12.96
CA PRO A 87 3.78 4.26 12.56
C PRO A 87 4.91 4.48 13.59
N PRO A 88 5.76 3.47 13.84
CA PRO A 88 5.80 2.16 13.19
C PRO A 88 5.02 1.06 13.95
N PHE A 89 3.92 1.38 14.64
CA PHE A 89 3.12 0.40 15.40
C PHE A 89 1.79 0.06 14.71
N PHE A 90 1.33 -1.19 14.85
CA PHE A 90 -0.02 -1.64 14.45
C PHE A 90 -1.01 -1.55 15.63
N THR A 91 -0.66 -0.83 16.69
CA THR A 91 -1.54 -0.67 17.83
C THR A 91 -2.63 0.32 17.45
N ALA A 92 -3.86 -0.18 17.39
CA ALA A 92 -5.00 0.59 16.90
C ALA A 92 -5.35 1.74 17.87
N LEU A 93 -5.46 2.94 17.32
CA LEU A 93 -6.05 4.12 17.95
C LEU A 93 -7.57 4.18 17.75
N ALA A 94 -8.05 3.61 16.64
CA ALA A 94 -9.45 3.35 16.33
C ALA A 94 -9.55 2.10 15.45
N LEU A 95 -10.64 1.34 15.56
CA LEU A 95 -10.81 0.07 14.85
C LEU A 95 -12.27 -0.19 14.45
N TRP A 96 -12.48 -0.58 13.20
CA TRP A 96 -13.77 -0.90 12.62
C TRP A 96 -13.80 -2.34 12.11
N PRO A 97 -14.49 -3.27 12.81
CA PRO A 97 -14.69 -4.63 12.32
C PRO A 97 -15.57 -4.64 11.06
N ASP A 98 -15.26 -5.53 10.11
CA ASP A 98 -16.02 -5.74 8.87
C ASP A 98 -16.53 -7.19 8.80
N GLY A 99 -15.61 -8.16 8.99
CA GLY A 99 -15.92 -9.58 8.85
C GLY A 99 -15.97 -10.07 7.39
N SER A 100 -15.94 -9.18 6.40
CA SER A 100 -15.83 -9.50 4.98
C SER A 100 -14.57 -8.89 4.33
N THR A 101 -14.28 -9.26 3.08
CA THR A 101 -13.21 -8.64 2.27
C THR A 101 -13.74 -7.82 1.09
N TRP A 102 -15.05 -7.52 1.08
CA TRP A 102 -15.68 -6.74 0.00
C TRP A 102 -15.51 -5.23 0.21
N GLY A 103 -15.39 -4.79 1.47
CA GLY A 103 -15.06 -3.41 1.85
C GLY A 103 -13.62 -3.24 2.33
N GLY A 104 -13.44 -2.40 3.35
CA GLY A 104 -12.21 -2.31 4.11
C GLY A 104 -11.16 -1.34 3.57
N GLY A 105 -10.39 -0.79 4.51
CA GLY A 105 -9.33 0.17 4.26
C GLY A 105 -9.79 1.61 4.23
N GLY A 106 -8.88 2.48 3.83
CA GLY A 106 -9.12 3.91 3.79
C GLY A 106 -7.98 4.69 3.17
N PHE A 107 -8.17 5.99 3.09
CA PHE A 107 -7.15 6.97 2.70
C PHE A 107 -7.40 8.26 3.47
N PHE A 108 -6.38 9.11 3.57
CA PHE A 108 -6.50 10.41 4.23
C PHE A 108 -6.85 11.48 3.22
N GLU A 109 -7.86 12.28 3.53
CA GLU A 109 -8.12 13.52 2.78
C GLU A 109 -7.23 14.64 3.28
N THR A 110 -7.05 14.73 4.60
CA THR A 110 -6.21 15.71 5.28
C THR A 110 -5.46 15.05 6.45
N ARG A 111 -4.62 15.82 7.17
CA ARG A 111 -3.97 15.36 8.40
C ARG A 111 -4.95 14.96 9.52
N ARG A 112 -6.19 15.49 9.48
CA ARG A 112 -7.24 15.27 10.49
C ARG A 112 -8.52 14.67 9.89
N SER A 113 -8.46 14.07 8.70
CA SER A 113 -9.64 13.47 8.08
C SER A 113 -9.27 12.17 7.36
N VAL A 114 -9.95 11.08 7.72
CA VAL A 114 -9.83 9.78 7.05
C VAL A 114 -11.14 9.42 6.37
N VAL A 115 -11.02 8.89 5.16
CA VAL A 115 -12.12 8.33 4.38
C VAL A 115 -12.00 6.80 4.42
N LEU A 116 -12.99 6.13 4.99
CA LEU A 116 -13.06 4.67 4.99
C LEU A 116 -13.74 4.16 3.71
N ARG A 117 -13.22 3.08 3.11
CA ARG A 117 -13.74 2.49 1.86
C ARG A 117 -14.96 1.60 2.08
N TYR A 118 -15.93 2.12 2.83
CA TYR A 118 -17.23 1.49 3.04
C TYR A 118 -18.33 2.34 2.38
N GLY A 119 -19.47 1.72 2.05
CA GLY A 119 -20.66 2.45 1.56
C GLY A 119 -21.36 3.24 2.66
N ALA A 120 -21.31 2.75 3.89
CA ALA A 120 -21.73 3.45 5.10
C ALA A 120 -20.67 3.24 6.18
N LEU A 121 -20.55 4.17 7.13
CA LEU A 121 -19.60 4.03 8.23
C LEU A 121 -19.94 2.79 9.08
N PRO A 122 -19.02 1.82 9.22
CA PRO A 122 -19.21 0.74 10.17
C PRO A 122 -19.14 1.25 11.61
N HIS A 123 -19.69 0.48 12.54
CA HIS A 123 -19.59 0.77 13.96
C HIS A 123 -18.12 0.63 14.42
N GLU A 124 -17.54 1.73 14.94
CA GLU A 124 -16.22 1.71 15.57
C GLU A 124 -16.28 0.91 16.87
N LEU A 125 -15.29 0.06 17.15
CA LEU A 125 -15.36 -0.95 18.22
C LEU A 125 -15.60 -0.34 19.61
N ASN A 126 -15.11 0.86 19.89
CA ASN A 126 -15.27 1.59 21.14
C ASN A 126 -16.30 2.74 21.05
N GLY A 127 -17.17 2.71 20.04
CA GLY A 127 -18.18 3.77 19.83
C GLY A 127 -17.57 5.14 19.54
N GLY A 128 -16.35 5.19 18.99
CA GLY A 128 -15.62 6.43 18.74
C GLY A 128 -14.95 7.03 19.97
N VAL A 129 -15.10 6.43 21.16
CA VAL A 129 -14.43 6.89 22.38
C VAL A 129 -12.91 6.82 22.18
N GLY A 130 -12.27 7.98 22.32
CA GLY A 130 -10.83 8.15 22.15
C GLY A 130 -10.42 8.75 20.81
N ILE A 131 -11.33 8.86 19.83
CA ILE A 131 -11.09 9.65 18.61
C ILE A 131 -11.18 11.15 18.99
N PRO A 132 -10.18 11.99 18.63
CA PRO A 132 -10.24 13.42 18.88
C PRO A 132 -11.47 14.06 18.22
N ALA A 133 -12.12 14.99 18.92
CA ALA A 133 -13.33 15.65 18.42
C ALA A 133 -13.11 16.45 17.12
N ASP A 134 -11.86 16.84 16.85
CA ASP A 134 -11.45 17.55 15.64
C ASP A 134 -10.87 16.62 14.56
N PHE A 135 -10.97 15.30 14.73
CA PHE A 135 -10.58 14.31 13.75
C PHE A 135 -11.83 13.73 13.06
N GLU A 136 -11.94 13.99 11.76
CA GLU A 136 -13.07 13.56 10.95
C GLU A 136 -12.88 12.12 10.45
N VAL A 137 -13.94 11.32 10.55
CA VAL A 137 -14.05 10.01 9.93
C VAL A 137 -15.27 10.01 9.03
N THR A 138 -15.06 9.87 7.73
CA THR A 138 -16.12 9.81 6.71
C THR A 138 -15.98 8.53 5.88
N ASN A 139 -16.88 8.33 4.91
CA ASN A 139 -16.90 7.17 4.03
C ASN A 139 -16.72 7.57 2.56
N ALA A 140 -16.40 6.59 1.71
CA ALA A 140 -16.12 6.83 0.29
C ALA A 140 -17.32 7.43 -0.47
N GLN A 141 -18.56 7.14 -0.06
CA GLN A 141 -19.75 7.68 -0.72
C GLN A 141 -19.88 9.18 -0.45
N GLU A 142 -19.77 9.60 0.81
CA GLU A 142 -19.79 11.02 1.20
C GLU A 142 -18.63 11.81 0.60
N PHE A 143 -17.42 11.25 0.63
CA PHE A 143 -16.26 11.86 0.00
C PHE A 143 -16.49 12.12 -1.49
N ARG A 144 -16.98 11.12 -2.23
CA ARG A 144 -17.27 11.26 -3.68
C ARG A 144 -18.39 12.26 -3.95
N ALA A 145 -19.40 12.33 -3.08
CA ALA A 145 -20.46 13.33 -3.19
C ALA A 145 -19.92 14.76 -3.01
N ARG A 146 -18.94 14.96 -2.12
CA ARG A 146 -18.33 16.27 -1.83
C ARG A 146 -17.23 16.68 -2.81
N ARG A 147 -16.44 15.73 -3.31
CA ARG A 147 -15.22 15.98 -4.11
C ARG A 147 -15.34 15.58 -5.59
N GLY A 148 -16.40 14.86 -5.94
CA GLY A 148 -16.60 14.25 -7.24
C GLY A 148 -16.01 12.83 -7.32
N ALA A 149 -16.66 11.97 -8.10
CA ALA A 149 -16.10 10.67 -8.46
C ALA A 149 -14.84 10.89 -9.32
N GLY A 150 -13.70 10.36 -8.87
CA GLY A 150 -12.42 10.48 -9.58
C GLY A 150 -11.36 11.37 -8.91
N ASP A 151 -11.61 11.93 -7.72
CA ASP A 151 -10.53 12.58 -6.94
C ASP A 151 -9.42 11.54 -6.64
N LEU A 152 -8.22 11.81 -7.16
CA LEU A 152 -7.11 10.87 -7.14
C LEU A 152 -6.58 10.54 -5.73
N ARG A 153 -6.99 11.27 -4.69
CA ARG A 153 -6.68 10.86 -3.31
C ARG A 153 -7.22 9.47 -2.99
N GLU A 154 -8.37 9.11 -3.58
CA GLU A 154 -8.95 7.79 -3.43
C GLU A 154 -8.05 6.70 -4.02
N THR A 155 -7.21 7.00 -4.99
CA THR A 155 -6.32 6.05 -5.66
C THR A 155 -4.85 6.31 -5.37
N HIS A 156 -4.53 7.11 -4.34
CA HIS A 156 -3.15 7.43 -3.97
C HIS A 156 -2.40 8.08 -5.13
N LEU A 157 -3.07 9.01 -5.81
CA LEU A 157 -2.57 9.78 -6.95
C LEU A 157 -2.33 8.96 -8.24
N TRP A 158 -2.87 7.74 -8.31
CA TRP A 158 -2.89 6.93 -9.52
C TRP A 158 -4.14 7.22 -10.36
N SER A 159 -3.97 7.64 -11.60
CA SER A 159 -5.07 7.78 -12.57
C SER A 159 -5.20 6.54 -13.43
N GLN A 160 -6.41 6.04 -13.67
CA GLN A 160 -6.62 4.91 -14.57
C GLN A 160 -6.51 5.36 -16.04
N GLU A 161 -5.60 4.75 -16.80
CA GLU A 161 -5.49 4.90 -18.26
C GLU A 161 -6.34 3.86 -19.00
N SER A 162 -6.48 2.65 -18.45
CA SER A 162 -7.28 1.58 -19.02
C SER A 162 -7.88 0.69 -17.92
N ALA A 163 -9.18 0.41 -18.03
CA ALA A 163 -9.91 -0.49 -17.14
C ALA A 163 -9.64 -1.99 -17.41
N GLY A 164 -8.75 -2.29 -18.37
CA GLY A 164 -8.38 -3.66 -18.74
C GLY A 164 -9.54 -4.51 -19.29
N GLY A 165 -9.24 -5.79 -19.52
CA GLY A 165 -10.19 -6.81 -19.98
C GLY A 165 -10.68 -7.71 -18.86
N LYS A 166 -11.73 -8.47 -19.14
CA LYS A 166 -12.20 -9.55 -18.26
C LYS A 166 -11.26 -10.75 -18.42
N GLY A 167 -10.83 -11.32 -17.30
CA GLY A 167 -10.05 -12.54 -17.27
C GLY A 167 -10.91 -13.80 -17.08
N ARG A 168 -10.40 -14.95 -17.56
CA ARG A 168 -10.93 -16.26 -17.17
C ARG A 168 -10.24 -16.71 -15.89
N PHE A 169 -11.04 -17.07 -14.88
CA PHE A 169 -10.52 -17.61 -13.62
C PHE A 169 -10.27 -19.12 -13.75
N LEU A 170 -9.03 -19.54 -13.51
CA LEU A 170 -8.58 -20.92 -13.55
C LEU A 170 -8.64 -21.58 -12.16
N PRO A 171 -9.13 -22.83 -12.06
CA PRO A 171 -9.07 -23.63 -10.83
C PRO A 171 -7.63 -23.82 -10.33
N HIS A 172 -7.49 -24.06 -9.02
CA HIS A 172 -6.17 -24.19 -8.38
C HIS A 172 -5.33 -25.35 -8.93
N GLY A 173 -5.97 -26.40 -9.44
CA GLY A 173 -5.29 -27.58 -10.01
C GLY A 173 -4.87 -27.43 -11.49
N GLU A 174 -5.24 -26.32 -12.15
CA GLU A 174 -4.96 -26.09 -13.57
C GLU A 174 -3.82 -25.09 -13.80
N VAL A 175 -3.17 -24.61 -12.72
CA VAL A 175 -2.05 -23.65 -12.81
C VAL A 175 -0.85 -24.10 -11.97
N GLY A 176 0.34 -23.92 -12.51
CA GLY A 176 1.62 -24.21 -11.87
C GLY A 176 2.16 -23.05 -11.02
N ALA A 177 3.29 -23.30 -10.34
CA ALA A 177 4.01 -22.26 -9.61
C ALA A 177 4.42 -21.10 -10.55
N GLY A 178 4.20 -19.85 -10.12
CA GLY A 178 4.48 -18.67 -10.95
C GLY A 178 3.40 -18.35 -11.99
N GLU A 179 2.40 -19.21 -12.18
CA GLU A 179 1.25 -18.94 -13.03
C GLU A 179 0.13 -18.24 -12.26
N MET A 180 -0.64 -17.44 -12.99
CA MET A 180 -1.75 -16.65 -12.47
C MET A 180 -3.06 -17.39 -12.68
N ARG A 181 -3.91 -17.45 -11.66
CA ARG A 181 -5.26 -18.00 -11.81
C ARG A 181 -6.19 -17.09 -12.59
N LEU A 182 -5.88 -15.81 -12.68
CA LEU A 182 -6.64 -14.86 -13.46
C LEU A 182 -5.67 -14.02 -14.26
N ARG A 183 -5.87 -13.93 -15.57
CA ARG A 183 -5.08 -13.11 -16.46
C ARG A 183 -5.96 -12.05 -17.12
N PHE A 184 -5.44 -10.84 -17.27
CA PHE A 184 -6.15 -9.71 -17.85
C PHE A 184 -5.62 -9.39 -19.24
N GLU A 185 -6.47 -9.58 -20.25
CA GLU A 185 -6.19 -9.23 -21.64
C GLU A 185 -7.31 -8.32 -22.18
N PRO A 186 -7.04 -7.02 -22.41
CA PRO A 186 -5.81 -6.28 -22.08
C PRO A 186 -5.60 -6.11 -20.56
N PRO A 187 -4.38 -5.76 -20.09
CA PRO A 187 -4.13 -5.47 -18.69
C PRO A 187 -4.84 -4.18 -18.25
N TRP A 188 -5.08 -4.06 -16.94
CA TRP A 188 -5.46 -2.78 -16.35
C TRP A 188 -4.23 -1.88 -16.31
N VAL A 189 -4.39 -0.61 -16.65
CA VAL A 189 -3.27 0.33 -16.73
C VAL A 189 -3.59 1.57 -15.90
N ASP A 190 -2.71 1.86 -14.95
CA ASP A 190 -2.75 3.10 -14.16
C ASP A 190 -1.46 3.90 -14.39
N ARG A 191 -1.57 5.22 -14.32
CA ARG A 191 -0.46 6.17 -14.45
C ARG A 191 -0.33 6.98 -13.16
N ARG A 192 0.91 7.31 -12.81
CA ARG A 192 1.23 8.28 -11.76
C ARG A 192 2.32 9.23 -12.23
N ALA A 193 1.97 10.49 -12.36
CA ALA A 193 2.90 11.54 -12.77
C ALA A 193 4.04 11.70 -11.75
N CYS A 194 5.23 11.99 -12.26
CA CYS A 194 6.35 12.42 -11.43
C CYS A 194 6.00 13.80 -10.82
N PRO A 195 6.21 14.01 -9.51
CA PRO A 195 5.94 15.29 -8.88
C PRO A 195 6.87 16.42 -9.35
N HIS A 196 8.00 16.10 -9.99
CA HIS A 196 9.02 17.07 -10.38
C HIS A 196 9.16 17.26 -11.91
N ASP A 197 8.67 16.31 -12.72
CA ASP A 197 8.79 16.35 -14.17
C ASP A 197 7.45 15.94 -14.81
N ALA A 198 6.74 16.94 -15.37
CA ALA A 198 5.42 16.73 -15.95
C ALA A 198 5.42 15.80 -17.17
N GLY A 199 6.58 15.60 -17.82
CA GLY A 199 6.73 14.67 -18.94
C GLY A 199 7.19 13.28 -18.51
N LEU A 200 7.27 12.99 -17.21
CA LEU A 200 7.71 11.71 -16.67
C LEU A 200 6.61 11.10 -15.80
N ALA A 201 6.35 9.80 -15.96
CA ALA A 201 5.35 9.09 -15.18
C ALA A 201 5.75 7.64 -14.92
N LEU A 202 5.20 7.08 -13.86
CA LEU A 202 5.12 5.64 -13.66
C LEU A 202 3.84 5.12 -14.30
N ARG A 203 3.96 3.99 -14.99
CA ARG A 203 2.84 3.22 -15.50
C ARG A 203 2.84 1.84 -14.85
N ARG A 204 1.69 1.49 -14.27
CA ARG A 204 1.44 0.23 -13.58
C ARG A 204 0.50 -0.60 -14.43
N ARG A 205 0.92 -1.78 -14.84
CA ARG A 205 0.12 -2.74 -15.61
C ARG A 205 -0.26 -3.90 -14.71
N THR A 206 -1.51 -3.98 -14.30
CA THR A 206 -2.01 -5.16 -13.60
C THR A 206 -2.40 -6.22 -14.64
N ILE A 207 -1.56 -7.24 -14.75
CA ILE A 207 -1.66 -8.29 -15.77
C ILE A 207 -2.46 -9.52 -15.30
N GLY A 208 -2.69 -9.64 -14.00
CA GLY A 208 -3.45 -10.76 -13.47
C GLY A 208 -3.52 -10.78 -11.94
N MET A 209 -4.09 -11.87 -11.42
CA MET A 209 -4.29 -12.09 -9.99
C MET A 209 -4.03 -13.54 -9.58
N PHE A 210 -3.76 -13.69 -8.28
CA PHE A 210 -3.58 -14.96 -7.58
C PHE A 210 -2.52 -15.85 -8.22
N GLU A 211 -1.29 -15.33 -8.28
CA GLU A 211 -0.14 -16.13 -8.68
C GLU A 211 0.14 -17.22 -7.64
N VAL A 212 0.33 -18.45 -8.10
CA VAL A 212 0.65 -19.58 -7.22
C VAL A 212 2.02 -19.35 -6.58
N ASN A 213 2.06 -19.33 -5.24
CA ASN A 213 3.22 -18.95 -4.43
C ASN A 213 3.72 -17.51 -4.66
N GLY A 214 2.88 -16.67 -5.27
CA GLY A 214 3.21 -15.32 -5.68
C GLY A 214 2.31 -14.24 -5.03
N PRO A 215 2.24 -13.04 -5.63
CA PRO A 215 1.35 -12.00 -5.15
C PRO A 215 -0.11 -12.26 -5.54
N SER A 216 -1.03 -11.66 -4.78
CA SER A 216 -2.46 -11.67 -5.11
C SER A 216 -2.80 -10.82 -6.34
N SER A 217 -2.02 -9.76 -6.59
CA SER A 217 -2.12 -8.92 -7.78
C SER A 217 -0.77 -8.92 -8.46
N VAL A 218 -0.73 -9.32 -9.72
CA VAL A 218 0.51 -9.39 -10.50
C VAL A 218 0.62 -8.14 -11.35
N ARG A 219 1.74 -7.43 -11.20
CA ARG A 219 1.98 -6.14 -11.81
C ARG A 219 3.32 -6.10 -12.51
N GLU A 220 3.33 -5.40 -13.63
CA GLU A 220 4.54 -4.93 -14.31
C GLU A 220 4.57 -3.42 -14.26
N TRP A 221 5.78 -2.87 -14.21
CA TRP A 221 6.01 -1.45 -14.06
C TRP A 221 6.82 -0.92 -15.24
N GLU A 222 6.51 0.30 -15.63
CA GLU A 222 7.12 1.00 -16.74
C GLU A 222 7.39 2.45 -16.30
N LEU A 223 8.54 2.97 -16.70
CA LEU A 223 8.80 4.40 -16.68
C LEU A 223 8.47 4.97 -18.05
N VAL A 224 7.59 5.97 -18.08
CA VAL A 224 7.07 6.56 -19.31
C VAL A 224 7.53 8.01 -19.38
N ARG A 225 8.18 8.37 -20.48
CA ARG A 225 8.58 9.75 -20.77
C ARG A 225 7.88 10.26 -22.02
N ASP A 226 7.09 11.30 -21.87
CA ASP A 226 6.39 11.96 -22.96
C ASP A 226 7.40 12.70 -23.85
N ARG A 227 7.28 12.53 -25.17
CA ARG A 227 8.13 13.21 -26.18
C ARG A 227 7.28 13.70 -27.35
N PRO A 228 7.75 14.71 -28.11
CA PRO A 228 7.14 15.02 -29.39
C PRO A 228 7.16 13.78 -30.30
N GLY A 229 6.00 13.31 -30.74
CA GLY A 229 5.85 12.13 -31.60
C GLY A 229 5.58 10.80 -30.88
N GLY A 230 5.46 10.78 -29.55
CA GLY A 230 5.05 9.59 -28.80
C GLY A 230 5.71 9.47 -27.43
N GLU A 231 5.42 8.38 -26.73
CA GLU A 231 6.02 8.09 -25.43
C GLU A 231 7.28 7.23 -25.61
N LYS A 232 8.34 7.53 -24.86
CA LYS A 232 9.45 6.58 -24.64
C LYS A 232 9.13 5.77 -23.39
N VAL A 233 9.07 4.45 -23.54
CA VAL A 233 8.80 3.52 -22.43
C VAL A 233 10.08 2.76 -22.06
N GLU A 234 10.40 2.76 -20.78
CA GLU A 234 11.44 1.93 -20.17
C GLU A 234 10.78 0.89 -19.26
N PRO A 235 10.84 -0.40 -19.60
CA PRO A 235 10.32 -1.46 -18.75
C PRO A 235 11.14 -1.59 -17.45
N LEU A 236 10.46 -1.49 -16.31
CA LEU A 236 11.04 -1.78 -14.99
C LEU A 236 10.77 -3.23 -14.55
N GLY A 237 9.86 -3.92 -15.24
CA GLY A 237 9.55 -5.33 -14.99
C GLY A 237 8.68 -5.54 -13.74
N ARG A 238 8.81 -6.71 -13.10
CA ARG A 238 8.06 -7.07 -11.90
C ARG A 238 8.80 -6.57 -10.66
N LEU A 239 8.19 -5.62 -9.97
CA LEU A 239 8.66 -5.06 -8.69
C LEU A 239 7.61 -5.34 -7.61
N ASP A 240 8.04 -5.46 -6.36
CA ASP A 240 7.11 -5.58 -5.22
C ASP A 240 6.27 -4.31 -5.06
N TRP A 241 6.92 -3.16 -5.26
CA TRP A 241 6.35 -1.83 -5.14
C TRP A 241 7.24 -0.80 -5.83
N THR A 242 6.66 0.27 -6.35
CA THR A 242 7.40 1.46 -6.79
C THR A 242 6.54 2.71 -6.71
N ASP A 243 7.19 3.84 -6.43
CA ASP A 243 6.58 5.15 -6.33
C ASP A 243 7.62 6.27 -6.45
N TRP A 244 7.17 7.53 -6.42
CA TRP A 244 7.99 8.72 -6.41
C TRP A 244 8.31 9.18 -4.98
N ASP A 245 9.55 9.62 -4.78
CA ASP A 245 9.87 10.57 -3.72
C ASP A 245 9.45 11.99 -4.14
N THR A 246 9.22 12.85 -3.15
CA THR A 246 8.97 14.29 -3.27
C THR A 246 10.07 15.06 -4.02
N ASP A 247 11.29 14.54 -4.07
CA ASP A 247 12.40 15.13 -4.85
C ASP A 247 12.46 14.65 -6.31
N GLY A 248 11.50 13.83 -6.74
CA GLY A 248 11.44 13.25 -8.09
C GLY A 248 12.27 11.97 -8.26
N SER A 249 12.97 11.50 -7.23
CA SER A 249 13.65 10.20 -7.28
C SER A 249 12.65 9.06 -7.39
N LEU A 250 12.99 8.04 -8.16
CA LEU A 250 12.22 6.81 -8.24
C LEU A 250 12.57 5.92 -7.03
N LEU A 251 11.55 5.50 -6.30
CA LEU A 251 11.67 4.55 -5.20
C LEU A 251 11.10 3.22 -5.67
N PHE A 252 11.78 2.11 -5.38
CA PHE A 252 11.24 0.79 -5.70
C PHE A 252 11.76 -0.28 -4.78
N ALA A 253 11.00 -1.36 -4.68
CA ALA A 253 11.35 -2.55 -3.94
C ALA A 253 11.31 -3.79 -4.83
N GLN A 254 12.28 -4.66 -4.63
CA GLN A 254 12.38 -5.94 -5.31
C GLN A 254 12.95 -6.98 -4.35
N ASP A 255 12.24 -8.10 -4.23
CA ASP A 255 12.66 -9.28 -3.45
C ASP A 255 13.09 -8.95 -2.01
N GLY A 256 12.37 -8.02 -1.36
CA GLY A 256 12.64 -7.61 0.02
C GLY A 256 13.75 -6.58 0.20
N VAL A 257 14.29 -6.02 -0.89
CA VAL A 257 15.31 -4.96 -0.88
C VAL A 257 14.71 -3.66 -1.41
N LEU A 258 15.03 -2.53 -0.78
CA LEU A 258 14.56 -1.20 -1.15
C LEU A 258 15.67 -0.41 -1.85
N PHE A 259 15.30 0.28 -2.93
CA PHE A 259 16.21 1.04 -3.77
C PHE A 259 15.67 2.46 -4.02
N ARG A 260 16.59 3.38 -4.28
CA ARG A 260 16.32 4.72 -4.83
C ARG A 260 17.13 4.89 -6.10
N ARG A 261 16.47 5.33 -7.17
CA ARG A 261 17.10 5.72 -8.42
C ARG A 261 16.92 7.22 -8.64
N ARG A 262 18.03 7.92 -8.83
CA ARG A 262 18.08 9.31 -9.23
C ARG A 262 18.93 9.41 -10.49
N ASP A 263 18.34 9.97 -11.54
CA ASP A 263 18.92 9.95 -12.88
C ASP A 263 19.28 8.51 -13.29
N GLU A 264 20.50 8.27 -13.74
CA GLU A 264 21.02 6.95 -14.14
C GLU A 264 21.62 6.17 -12.96
N THR A 265 21.59 6.71 -11.74
CA THR A 265 22.23 6.08 -10.57
C THR A 265 21.18 5.40 -9.68
N THR A 266 21.31 4.08 -9.53
CA THR A 266 20.52 3.29 -8.58
C THR A 266 21.36 2.98 -7.34
N ARG A 267 20.80 3.26 -6.17
CA ARG A 267 21.39 2.96 -4.87
C ARG A 267 20.47 2.03 -4.08
N GLU A 268 21.05 0.99 -3.50
CA GLU A 268 20.40 0.18 -2.47
C GLU A 268 20.30 0.98 -1.15
N LEU A 269 19.11 1.02 -0.57
CA LEU A 269 18.87 1.71 0.70
C LEU A 269 18.90 0.76 1.89
N ALA A 270 18.25 -0.40 1.78
CA ALA A 270 18.20 -1.40 2.84
C ALA A 270 17.71 -2.76 2.33
N ASP A 271 18.20 -3.82 2.98
CA ASP A 271 17.78 -5.21 2.80
C ASP A 271 16.99 -5.70 4.03
N PHE A 272 15.73 -6.09 3.83
CA PHE A 272 14.82 -6.54 4.89
C PHE A 272 14.59 -8.06 4.90
N ARG A 273 15.37 -8.84 4.14
CA ARG A 273 15.22 -10.31 4.08
C ARG A 273 15.62 -10.98 5.39
N ALA A 274 16.60 -10.40 6.10
CA ALA A 274 17.09 -10.93 7.38
C ALA A 274 16.11 -10.71 8.55
N ASP A 275 15.09 -9.86 8.40
CA ASP A 275 14.12 -9.61 9.45
C ASP A 275 13.39 -10.89 9.88
N ARG A 276 13.32 -11.09 11.19
CA ARG A 276 12.60 -12.19 11.82
C ARG A 276 11.54 -11.66 12.78
N PHE A 277 10.44 -12.40 12.87
CA PHE A 277 9.37 -12.06 13.78
C PHE A 277 9.90 -11.90 15.21
N SER A 278 9.55 -10.79 15.83
CA SER A 278 9.80 -10.53 17.24
C SER A 278 8.59 -9.82 17.83
N ARG A 279 8.26 -10.14 19.09
CA ARG A 279 7.18 -9.44 19.78
C ARG A 279 7.68 -8.06 20.19
N ILE A 280 7.15 -7.02 19.55
CA ILE A 280 7.43 -5.62 19.89
C ILE A 280 6.18 -5.01 20.52
N PRO A 281 6.19 -4.67 21.82
CA PRO A 281 5.05 -4.01 22.46
C PRO A 281 4.95 -2.55 21.99
N PRO A 282 3.74 -1.95 22.00
CA PRO A 282 3.59 -0.53 21.74
C PRO A 282 4.22 0.32 22.85
N THR A 283 4.83 1.44 22.45
CA THR A 283 5.22 2.51 23.36
C THR A 283 3.98 3.22 23.93
N ALA A 284 4.18 4.04 24.96
CA ALA A 284 3.09 4.89 25.48
C ALA A 284 2.59 5.90 24.43
N GLU A 285 3.48 6.40 23.57
CA GLU A 285 3.12 7.33 22.49
C GLU A 285 2.29 6.64 21.39
N ALA A 286 2.61 5.39 21.03
CA ALA A 286 1.87 4.62 20.04
C ALA A 286 0.37 4.43 20.38
N LYS A 287 0.00 4.64 21.65
CA LYS A 287 -1.38 4.52 22.16
C LYS A 287 -2.12 5.86 22.25
N ARG A 288 -1.52 6.95 21.76
CA ARG A 288 -2.10 8.31 21.82
C ARG A 288 -2.22 8.92 20.43
N TRP A 289 -3.25 9.71 20.21
CA TRP A 289 -3.39 10.48 18.97
C TRP A 289 -2.32 11.59 18.86
N PRO A 290 -1.84 11.90 17.64
CA PRO A 290 -0.82 12.94 17.39
C PRO A 290 -1.34 14.37 17.40
#